data_AF-A0A2E1TPZ2-F1
#
_entry.id   AF-A0A2E1TPZ2-F1
#
_cell.length_a   1.000
_cell.length_b   1.000
_cell.length_c   1.000
_cell.angle_alpha   90.00
_cell.angle_beta   90.00
_cell.angle_gamma   90.00
#
_symmetry.space_group_name_H-M   'P 1'
#
loop_
_entity.id
_entity.type
_entity.pdbx_description
1 polymer ?
#
loop_
_entity_poly.entity_id
_entity_poly.type
_entity_poly.pdbx_seq_one_letter_code
_entity_poly.pdbx_strand_id
1 'polypeptide(L)' 'IIAESGIHNFEDVKKMNECGINTFLVGESLMTSKDPINKFKEIFKN' A
#
# COMPACT_ATOMS: atom_id res chain seq x y z
N ILE A 1 -1.10 14.32 5.21
CA ILE A 1 -0.58 13.25 6.11
C ILE A 1 -0.05 12.14 5.22
N ILE A 2 1.09 11.54 5.58
CA ILE A 2 1.65 10.40 4.87
C ILE A 2 1.54 9.21 5.82
N ALA A 3 0.82 8.16 5.42
CA ALA A 3 0.84 6.89 6.15
C ALA A 3 2.10 6.12 5.76
N GLU A 4 2.81 5.63 6.76
CA GLU A 4 4.00 4.79 6.59
C GLU A 4 3.81 3.48 7.36
N SER A 5 4.47 2.42 6.87
CA SER A 5 4.43 1.08 7.45
C SER A 5 3.05 0.41 7.44
N GLY A 6 3.02 -0.92 7.49
CA GLY A 6 1.75 -1.68 7.61
C GLY A 6 0.86 -1.71 6.37
N ILE A 7 1.36 -1.33 5.18
CA ILE A 7 0.62 -1.41 3.91
C ILE A 7 1.03 -2.69 3.18
N HIS A 8 0.16 -3.69 3.20
CA HIS A 8 0.41 -5.00 2.62
C HIS A 8 -0.53 -5.34 1.47
N ASN A 9 -1.75 -4.79 1.46
CA ASN A 9 -2.77 -5.05 0.43
C ASN A 9 -3.71 -3.84 0.24
N PHE A 10 -4.68 -3.97 -0.69
CA PHE A 10 -5.65 -2.93 -1.00
C PHE A 10 -6.58 -2.55 0.16
N GLU A 11 -6.94 -3.48 1.05
CA GLU A 11 -7.82 -3.17 2.19
C GLU A 11 -7.13 -2.25 3.20
N ASP A 12 -5.80 -2.37 3.38
CA ASP A 12 -5.02 -1.44 4.20
C ASP A 12 -5.11 -0.01 3.65
N VAL A 13 -4.97 0.14 2.33
CA VAL A 13 -5.10 1.44 1.63
C VAL A 13 -6.51 1.98 1.75
N LYS A 14 -7.54 1.14 1.55
CA LYS A 14 -8.94 1.53 1.64
C LYS A 14 -9.29 2.05 3.03
N LYS A 15 -8.88 1.35 4.10
CA LYS A 15 -9.10 1.77 5.48
C LYS A 15 -8.49 3.15 5.77
N MET A 16 -7.28 3.40 5.26
CA MET A 16 -6.63 4.71 5.43
C MET A 16 -7.31 5.81 4.61
N ASN A 17 -7.76 5.50 3.39
CA ASN A 17 -8.54 6.40 2.56
C ASN A 17 -9.86 6.80 3.23
N GLU A 18 -10.55 5.86 3.91
CA GLU A 18 -11.77 6.12 4.70
C GLU A 18 -11.50 7.09 5.87
N CYS A 19 -10.27 7.12 6.39
CA CYS A 19 -9.81 8.11 7.36
C CYS A 19 -9.30 9.42 6.74
N GLY A 20 -9.39 9.61 5.42
CA GLY A 20 -8.92 10.81 4.72
C GLY A 20 -7.41 10.87 4.47
N ILE A 21 -6.71 9.73 4.57
CA ILE A 21 -5.27 9.63 4.28
C ILE A 21 -5.09 9.02 2.90
N ASN A 22 -4.50 9.77 1.96
CA ASN A 22 -4.37 9.37 0.56
C ASN A 22 -2.92 9.33 0.05
N THR A 23 -1.94 9.46 0.94
CA THR A 23 -0.52 9.44 0.59
C THR A 23 0.19 8.39 1.44
N PHE A 24 1.00 7.56 0.79
CA PHE A 24 1.59 6.37 1.39
C PHE A 24 3.08 6.28 1.08
N LEU A 25 3.86 5.85 2.06
CA LEU A 25 5.24 5.40 1.87
C LEU A 25 5.29 3.89 2.13
N VAL A 26 5.63 3.12 1.10
CA VAL A 26 5.61 1.66 1.13
C VAL A 26 6.97 1.12 0.70
N GLY A 27 7.64 0.40 1.60
CA GLY A 27 8.96 -0.17 1.38
C GLY A 27 8.95 -1.69 1.44
N GLU A 28 8.85 -2.25 2.64
CA GLU A 28 9.00 -3.68 2.92
C GLU A 28 8.17 -4.59 2.00
N SER A 29 6.86 -4.34 1.85
CA SER A 29 5.98 -5.19 1.04
C SER A 29 6.32 -5.17 -0.44
N LEU A 30 6.88 -4.06 -0.97
CA LEU A 30 7.36 -3.99 -2.35
C LEU A 30 8.74 -4.63 -2.50
N MET A 31 9.68 -4.34 -1.59
CA MET A 31 11.08 -4.78 -1.70
C MET A 31 11.26 -6.27 -1.44
N THR A 32 10.39 -6.88 -0.63
CA THR A 32 10.43 -8.32 -0.35
C THR A 32 9.63 -9.15 -1.36
N SER A 33 8.84 -8.50 -2.22
CA SER A 33 8.07 -9.20 -3.27
C SER A 33 9.00 -9.72 -4.36
N LYS A 34 8.73 -10.95 -4.83
CA LYS A 34 9.39 -11.50 -6.03
C LYS A 34 8.96 -10.78 -7.32
N ASP A 35 7.79 -10.14 -7.30
CA ASP A 35 7.27 -9.32 -8.39
C ASP A 35 6.73 -8.00 -7.79
N PRO A 36 7.59 -6.98 -7.65
CA PRO A 36 7.20 -5.69 -7.07
C PRO A 36 6.13 -4.96 -7.90
N ILE A 37 6.09 -5.18 -9.21
CA ILE A 37 5.10 -4.53 -10.09
C ILE A 37 3.71 -5.14 -9.86
N ASN A 38 3.61 -6.47 -9.81
CA ASN A 38 2.35 -7.11 -9.48
C ASN A 38 1.91 -6.78 -8.05
N LYS A 39 2.84 -6.73 -7.09
CA LYS A 39 2.53 -6.34 -5.72
C LYS A 39 2.03 -4.90 -5.60
N PHE A 40 2.63 -3.97 -6.36
CA PHE A 40 2.13 -2.60 -6.45
C PHE A 40 0.68 -2.56 -6.96
N LYS A 41 0.35 -3.36 -7.98
CA LYS A 41 -1.03 -3.47 -8.48
C LYS A 41 -1.96 -4.03 -7.40
N GLU A 42 -1.57 -5.10 -6.71
CA GLU A 42 -2.35 -5.69 -5.61
C GLU A 42 -2.63 -4.69 -4.48
N ILE A 43 -1.69 -3.78 -4.17
CA ILE A 43 -1.86 -2.78 -3.13
C ILE A 43 -2.71 -1.58 -3.59
N PHE A 44 -2.54 -1.11 -4.84
CA PHE A 44 -3.10 0.18 -5.28
C PHE A 44 -4.09 0.13 -6.43
N LYS A 45 -4.34 -1.04 -7.04
CA LYS A 45 -5.27 -1.21 -8.16
C LYS A 45 -6.25 -2.34 -7.89
N ASN A 46 -7.54 -2.07 -8.10
CA ASN A 46 -8.57 -3.09 -8.26
C ASN A 46 -8.58 -3.61 -9.69
#